data_AF-A0A524NWA7-F1
#
_entry.id   AF-A0A524NWA7-F1
#
_cell.length_a   1.000
_cell.length_b   1.000
_cell.length_c   1.000
_cell.angle_alpha   90.00
_cell.angle_beta   90.00
_cell.angle_gamma   90.00
#
_symmetry.space_group_name_H-M   'P 1'
#
loop_
_entity.id
_entity.type
_entity.pdbx_description
1 polymer ?
#
loop_
_entity_poly.entity_id
_entity_poly.type
_entity_poly.pdbx_seq_one_letter_code
_entity_poly.pdbx_strand_id
1 'polypeptide(L)'
;MVIIGEDSKSKSVYVKVIAPILSIASIVSLLLLIFWDIQLINSGDYPQSTITALVIESILLFLLPCLFNPRAIKKRLDGSGKRPQQVDSDVLALKIEKEIRFSESYRPNLVIKCPKCKFENPSKAKICYNCGYKMNF
;
A
#
# COMPACT_ATOMS: atom_id res chain seq x y z
N MET A 1 -31.40 -30.87 -18.39
CA MET A 1 -30.91 -29.51 -18.10
C MET A 1 -30.58 -29.46 -16.62
N VAL A 2 -29.33 -29.81 -16.26
CA VAL A 2 -28.88 -29.89 -14.87
C VAL A 2 -28.45 -28.49 -14.45
N ILE A 3 -29.27 -27.84 -13.62
CA ILE A 3 -28.94 -26.57 -13.00
C ILE A 3 -28.05 -26.89 -11.80
N ILE A 4 -26.74 -26.76 -11.96
CA ILE A 4 -25.78 -26.83 -10.86
C ILE A 4 -25.94 -25.56 -10.03
N GLY A 5 -26.62 -25.68 -8.88
CA GLY A 5 -26.62 -24.67 -7.85
C GLY A 5 -25.24 -24.62 -7.21
N GLU A 6 -24.40 -23.67 -7.60
CA GLU A 6 -23.11 -23.43 -6.94
C GLU A 6 -23.30 -22.69 -5.62
N ASP A 7 -22.97 -23.38 -4.52
CA ASP A 7 -22.92 -22.89 -3.16
C ASP A 7 -22.12 -21.58 -3.00
N SER A 8 -22.78 -20.54 -2.49
CA SER A 8 -22.19 -19.24 -2.15
C SER A 8 -21.02 -19.33 -1.15
N LYS A 9 -20.97 -20.40 -0.36
CA LYS A 9 -19.91 -20.68 0.63
C LYS A 9 -18.59 -21.08 -0.04
N SER A 10 -18.64 -21.80 -1.17
CA SER A 10 -17.47 -22.23 -1.94
C SER A 10 -16.72 -21.03 -2.56
N LYS A 11 -17.47 -20.04 -3.05
CA LYS A 11 -16.92 -18.81 -3.64
C LYS A 11 -16.12 -17.98 -2.63
N SER A 12 -16.52 -17.97 -1.36
CA SER A 12 -15.80 -17.27 -0.27
C SER A 12 -14.43 -17.90 0.03
N VAL A 13 -14.34 -19.22 0.01
CA VAL A 13 -13.08 -19.94 0.28
C VAL A 13 -12.12 -19.79 -0.90
N TYR A 14 -12.63 -19.90 -2.13
CA TYR A 14 -11.85 -19.74 -3.35
C TYR A 14 -11.17 -18.36 -3.43
N VAL A 15 -11.94 -17.29 -3.17
CA VAL A 15 -11.41 -15.92 -3.26
C VAL A 15 -10.40 -15.62 -2.15
N LYS A 16 -10.58 -16.18 -0.95
CA LYS A 16 -9.70 -15.88 0.19
C LYS A 16 -8.41 -16.68 0.19
N VAL A 17 -8.43 -17.90 -0.33
CA VAL A 17 -7.30 -18.85 -0.19
C VAL A 17 -6.68 -19.21 -1.53
N ILE A 18 -7.49 -19.50 -2.55
CA ILE A 18 -6.97 -19.99 -3.83
C ILE A 18 -6.41 -18.84 -4.68
N ALA A 19 -7.05 -17.68 -4.67
CA ALA A 19 -6.58 -16.49 -5.39
C ALA A 19 -5.14 -16.06 -5.02
N PRO A 20 -4.75 -15.92 -3.72
CA PRO A 20 -3.38 -15.56 -3.38
C PRO A 20 -2.37 -16.66 -3.73
N ILE A 21 -2.76 -17.95 -3.60
CA ILE A 21 -1.88 -19.07 -3.97
C ILE A 21 -1.58 -19.06 -5.47
N LEU A 22 -2.59 -18.85 -6.32
CA LEU A 22 -2.41 -18.73 -7.77
C LEU A 22 -1.56 -17.51 -8.13
N SER A 23 -1.73 -16.39 -7.41
CA SER A 23 -0.89 -15.20 -7.61
C SER A 23 0.58 -15.48 -7.29
N ILE A 24 0.85 -16.17 -6.18
CA ILE A 24 2.22 -16.53 -5.79
C ILE A 24 2.81 -17.54 -6.77
N ALA A 25 2.04 -18.55 -7.18
CA ALA A 25 2.48 -19.54 -8.15
C ALA A 25 2.85 -18.91 -9.50
N SER A 26 2.08 -17.91 -9.95
CA SER A 26 2.40 -17.14 -11.16
C SER A 26 3.73 -16.38 -11.03
N ILE A 27 3.98 -15.73 -9.88
CA ILE A 27 5.23 -15.02 -9.62
C ILE A 27 6.42 -15.99 -9.59
N VAL A 28 6.27 -17.14 -8.92
CA VAL A 28 7.33 -18.17 -8.88
C VAL A 28 7.61 -18.72 -10.28
N SER A 29 6.59 -18.95 -11.09
CA SER A 29 6.76 -19.37 -12.49
C SER A 29 7.54 -18.34 -13.31
N LEU A 30 7.26 -17.04 -13.14
CA LEU A 30 8.00 -15.97 -13.81
C LEU A 30 9.46 -15.93 -13.38
N LEU A 31 9.74 -16.08 -12.08
CA LEU A 31 11.12 -16.11 -11.57
C LEU A 31 11.91 -17.31 -12.10
N LEU A 32 11.27 -18.47 -12.27
CA LEU A 32 11.91 -19.64 -12.86
C LEU A 32 12.23 -19.44 -14.35
N LEU A 33 11.34 -18.79 -15.11
CA LEU A 33 11.62 -18.43 -16.51
C LEU A 33 12.81 -17.48 -16.60
N ILE A 34 12.84 -16.42 -15.80
CA ILE A 34 13.97 -15.47 -15.75
C ILE A 34 15.27 -16.19 -15.38
N PHE A 35 15.23 -17.11 -14.41
CA PHE A 35 16.41 -17.88 -14.03
C PHE A 35 16.91 -18.77 -15.17
N TRP A 36 15.99 -19.41 -15.91
CA TRP A 36 16.33 -20.23 -17.06
C TRP A 36 16.94 -19.39 -18.18
N ASP A 37 16.42 -18.19 -18.43
CA ASP A 37 16.96 -17.25 -19.41
C ASP A 37 18.37 -16.78 -19.06
N ILE A 38 18.65 -16.52 -17.78
CA ILE A 38 20.00 -16.15 -17.32
C ILE A 38 20.98 -17.30 -17.54
N GLN A 39 20.57 -18.52 -17.21
CA GLN A 39 21.40 -19.72 -17.41
C GLN A 39 21.64 -20.01 -18.88
N LEU A 40 20.63 -19.78 -19.72
CA LEU A 40 20.79 -19.70 -21.15
C LEU A 40 21.87 -18.62 -21.39
N ILE A 41 21.63 -17.33 -21.19
CA ILE A 41 22.57 -16.24 -21.58
C ILE A 41 24.05 -16.55 -21.23
N ASN A 42 24.30 -17.14 -20.06
CA ASN A 42 25.64 -17.55 -19.62
C ASN A 42 26.30 -18.68 -20.43
N SER A 43 25.53 -19.56 -21.09
CA SER A 43 26.03 -20.63 -21.95
C SER A 43 26.63 -20.15 -23.27
N GLY A 44 26.45 -18.87 -23.62
CA GLY A 44 27.06 -18.24 -24.81
C GLY A 44 26.47 -18.64 -26.17
N ASP A 45 25.58 -19.62 -26.25
CA ASP A 45 24.95 -20.07 -27.49
C ASP A 45 23.60 -19.36 -27.75
N TYR A 46 23.65 -18.11 -28.24
CA TYR A 46 22.46 -17.32 -28.57
C TYR A 46 22.29 -17.07 -30.07
N PRO A 47 21.30 -17.69 -30.72
CA PRO A 47 20.73 -17.13 -31.93
C PRO A 47 20.04 -15.80 -31.56
N GLN A 48 20.31 -14.74 -32.32
CA GLN A 48 19.82 -13.38 -32.03
C GLN A 48 18.28 -13.27 -32.01
N SER A 49 17.59 -14.22 -32.63
CA SER A 49 16.12 -14.38 -32.63
C SER A 49 15.56 -14.90 -31.30
N THR A 50 16.35 -15.66 -30.54
CA THR A 50 15.90 -16.28 -29.28
C THR A 50 15.87 -15.24 -28.16
N ILE A 51 16.85 -14.33 -28.13
CA ILE A 51 16.88 -13.21 -27.17
C ILE A 51 15.69 -12.28 -27.38
N THR A 52 15.35 -11.98 -28.64
CA THR A 52 14.20 -11.10 -28.95
C THR A 52 12.88 -11.73 -28.56
N ALA A 53 12.71 -13.05 -28.79
CA ALA A 53 11.51 -13.76 -28.36
C ALA A 53 11.34 -13.73 -26.82
N LEU A 54 12.40 -13.99 -26.06
CA LEU A 54 12.37 -13.98 -24.58
C LEU A 54 12.03 -12.61 -24.00
N VAL A 55 12.62 -11.55 -24.56
CA VAL A 55 12.32 -10.17 -24.14
C VAL A 55 10.88 -9.80 -24.46
N ILE A 56 10.37 -10.17 -25.65
CA ILE A 56 8.99 -9.91 -26.04
C ILE A 56 8.02 -10.67 -25.14
N GLU A 57 8.30 -11.94 -24.83
CA GLU A 57 7.46 -12.77 -23.97
C GLU A 57 7.40 -12.23 -22.53
N SER A 58 8.55 -11.80 -22.00
CA SER A 58 8.65 -11.13 -20.68
C SER A 58 7.83 -9.84 -20.63
N ILE A 59 7.92 -8.99 -21.66
CA ILE A 59 7.16 -7.75 -21.77
C ILE A 59 5.66 -8.05 -21.88
N LEU A 60 5.28 -9.04 -22.67
CA LEU A 60 3.88 -9.41 -22.86
C LEU A 60 3.27 -9.94 -21.56
N LEU A 61 3.98 -10.81 -20.83
CA LEU A 61 3.56 -11.31 -19.52
C LEU A 61 3.42 -10.19 -18.48
N PHE A 62 4.26 -9.16 -18.54
CA PHE A 62 4.14 -7.99 -17.67
C PHE A 62 2.94 -7.09 -18.04
N LEU A 63 2.58 -7.02 -19.33
CA LEU A 63 1.45 -6.24 -19.82
C LEU A 63 0.10 -6.98 -19.73
N LEU A 64 0.09 -8.30 -19.62
CA LEU A 64 -1.12 -9.12 -19.47
C LEU A 64 -2.02 -8.66 -18.30
N PRO A 65 -1.50 -8.44 -17.07
CA PRO A 65 -2.30 -7.88 -15.98
C PRO A 65 -2.93 -6.51 -16.29
N CYS A 66 -2.27 -5.71 -17.12
CA CYS A 66 -2.78 -4.42 -17.57
C CYS A 66 -3.91 -4.57 -18.60
N LEU A 67 -3.85 -5.57 -19.47
CA LEU A 67 -4.87 -5.84 -20.48
C LEU A 67 -6.14 -6.48 -19.89
N PHE A 68 -6.01 -7.33 -18.87
CA PHE A 68 -7.14 -8.08 -18.30
C PHE A 68 -7.94 -7.34 -17.21
N ASN A 69 -7.54 -6.13 -16.80
CA ASN A 69 -8.33 -5.31 -15.87
C ASN A 69 -8.38 -3.81 -16.24
N PRO A 70 -8.97 -3.46 -17.40
CA PRO A 70 -9.06 -2.07 -17.86
C PRO A 70 -9.89 -1.19 -16.91
N ARG A 71 -10.81 -1.78 -16.15
CA ARG A 71 -11.63 -1.07 -15.15
C ARG A 71 -10.82 -0.63 -13.93
N ALA A 72 -9.81 -1.38 -13.52
CA ALA A 72 -8.90 -0.97 -12.44
C ALA A 72 -7.93 0.14 -12.90
N ILE A 73 -7.45 0.07 -14.14
CA ILE A 73 -6.62 1.14 -14.73
C ILE A 73 -7.42 2.43 -14.88
N LYS A 74 -8.65 2.35 -15.40
CA LYS A 74 -9.54 3.51 -15.50
C LYS A 74 -9.80 4.15 -14.13
N LYS A 75 -10.01 3.36 -13.07
CA LYS A 75 -10.15 3.89 -11.70
C LYS A 75 -8.87 4.55 -11.16
N ARG A 76 -7.68 4.12 -11.58
CA ARG A 76 -6.41 4.74 -11.18
C ARG A 76 -6.13 6.03 -11.95
N LEU A 77 -6.45 6.05 -13.24
CA LEU A 77 -6.35 7.25 -14.10
C LEU A 77 -7.38 8.31 -13.70
N ASP A 78 -8.65 7.92 -13.53
CA ASP A 78 -9.73 8.83 -13.10
C ASP A 78 -9.61 9.19 -11.61
N GLY A 79 -8.93 8.35 -10.81
CA GLY A 79 -8.74 8.53 -9.37
C GLY A 79 -7.66 9.55 -8.99
N SER A 80 -6.76 9.89 -9.91
CA SER A 80 -5.73 10.91 -9.65
C SER A 80 -6.28 12.35 -9.63
N GLY A 81 -7.56 12.55 -9.96
CA GLY A 81 -8.21 13.86 -10.02
C GLY A 81 -9.10 14.21 -8.83
N LYS A 82 -9.29 13.33 -7.85
CA LYS A 82 -10.00 13.71 -6.61
C LYS A 82 -8.99 14.24 -5.60
N ARG A 83 -8.99 15.57 -5.42
CA ARG A 83 -8.47 16.20 -4.19
C ARG A 83 -8.96 15.38 -3.00
N PRO A 84 -8.12 15.12 -1.99
CA PRO A 84 -8.59 14.49 -0.76
C PRO A 84 -9.84 15.25 -0.34
N GLN A 85 -10.97 14.54 -0.28
CA GLN A 85 -12.21 15.10 0.24
C GLN A 85 -11.83 15.74 1.56
N GLN A 86 -12.06 17.04 1.65
CA GLN A 86 -11.96 17.81 2.88
C GLN A 86 -12.89 17.08 3.85
N VAL A 87 -12.29 16.25 4.69
CA VAL A 87 -13.02 15.49 5.69
C VAL A 87 -13.59 16.57 6.59
N ASP A 88 -14.92 16.66 6.62
CA ASP A 88 -15.63 17.54 7.55
C ASP A 88 -14.94 17.42 8.90
N SER A 89 -14.52 18.57 9.45
CA SER A 89 -13.77 18.64 10.72
C SER A 89 -14.44 17.81 11.81
N ASP A 90 -15.76 17.71 11.73
CA ASP A 90 -16.63 17.06 12.69
C ASP A 90 -16.60 15.52 12.51
N VAL A 91 -16.47 15.03 11.28
CA VAL A 91 -16.30 13.59 10.98
C VAL A 91 -14.88 13.14 11.35
N LEU A 92 -13.88 14.01 11.17
CA LEU A 92 -12.50 13.72 11.60
C LEU A 92 -12.40 13.67 13.13
N ALA A 93 -13.07 14.58 13.84
CA ALA A 93 -13.15 14.57 15.30
C ALA A 93 -13.80 13.28 15.83
N LEU A 94 -14.87 12.81 15.20
CA LEU A 94 -15.58 11.59 15.59
C LEU A 94 -14.78 10.29 15.33
N LYS A 95 -13.92 10.28 14.30
CA LYS A 95 -13.05 9.12 14.02
C LYS A 95 -11.88 9.05 14.99
N ILE A 96 -11.31 10.21 15.34
CA ILE A 96 -10.27 10.34 16.37
C ILE A 96 -10.80 9.84 17.73
N GLU A 97 -12.01 10.22 18.13
CA GLU A 97 -12.60 9.80 19.41
C GLU A 97 -12.82 8.29 19.51
N LYS A 98 -13.15 7.62 18.39
CA LYS A 98 -13.40 6.18 18.36
C LYS A 98 -12.10 5.35 18.41
N GLU A 99 -11.00 5.87 17.87
CA GLU A 99 -9.68 5.22 17.89
C GLU A 99 -8.96 5.40 19.24
N ILE A 100 -9.20 6.51 19.96
CA ILE A 100 -8.59 6.78 21.27
C ILE A 100 -9.10 5.83 22.38
N ARG A 101 -10.29 5.24 22.23
CA ARG A 101 -10.81 4.27 23.22
C ARG A 101 -10.01 2.95 23.28
N PHE A 102 -9.03 2.73 22.39
CA PHE A 102 -8.21 1.51 22.37
C PHE A 102 -6.72 1.73 22.74
N SER A 103 -6.29 2.95 23.07
CA SER A 103 -4.96 3.17 23.66
C SER A 103 -5.01 4.19 24.79
N GLU A 104 -4.87 3.69 26.02
CA GLU A 104 -4.84 4.44 27.29
C GLU A 104 -3.73 5.54 27.35
N SER A 105 -2.94 5.74 26.28
CA SER A 105 -1.69 6.52 26.32
C SER A 105 -1.56 7.62 25.26
N TYR A 106 -2.65 8.08 24.62
CA TYR A 106 -2.61 9.28 23.79
C TYR A 106 -3.25 10.46 24.53
N ARG A 107 -2.47 11.15 25.37
CA ARG A 107 -2.84 12.50 25.81
C ARG A 107 -2.46 13.47 24.69
N PRO A 108 -3.42 14.10 23.99
CA PRO A 108 -3.10 15.05 22.93
C PRO A 108 -2.18 16.12 23.51
N ASN A 109 -1.10 16.40 22.78
CA ASN A 109 -0.03 17.29 23.15
C ASN A 109 -0.55 18.56 23.84
N LEU A 110 -0.46 18.60 25.17
CA LEU A 110 -0.60 19.83 25.93
C LEU A 110 0.65 20.64 25.60
N VAL A 111 0.50 21.62 24.71
CA VAL A 111 1.54 22.59 24.37
C VAL A 111 1.30 23.83 25.22
N ILE A 112 2.33 24.32 25.89
CA ILE A 112 2.31 25.52 26.73
C ILE A 112 3.12 26.61 26.06
N LYS A 113 2.65 27.86 26.15
CA LYS A 113 3.40 29.02 25.64
C LYS A 113 4.30 29.56 26.73
N CYS A 114 5.58 29.76 26.40
CA CYS A 114 6.52 30.37 27.32
C CYS A 114 6.08 31.81 27.67
N PRO A 115 5.94 32.19 28.95
CA PRO A 115 5.53 33.54 29.32
C PRO A 115 6.56 34.61 28.95
N LYS A 116 7.83 34.23 28.76
CA LYS A 116 8.92 35.16 28.42
C LYS A 116 9.04 35.43 26.92
N CYS A 117 8.99 34.39 26.09
CA CYS A 117 9.26 34.50 24.64
C CYS A 117 8.12 34.02 23.74
N LYS A 118 6.99 33.57 24.30
CA LYS A 118 5.81 33.03 23.61
C LYS A 118 6.06 31.79 22.75
N PHE A 119 7.26 31.21 22.79
CA PHE A 119 7.56 29.94 22.13
C PHE A 119 6.72 28.80 22.68
N GLU A 120 6.24 27.95 21.79
CA GLU A 120 5.42 26.78 22.10
C GLU A 120 6.32 25.64 22.56
N ASN A 121 6.20 25.27 23.84
CA ASN A 121 6.95 24.19 24.45
C ASN A 121 5.98 23.08 24.86
N PRO A 122 6.43 21.81 24.93
CA PRO A 122 5.59 20.75 25.49
C PRO A 122 5.28 21.03 26.96
N SER A 123 4.10 20.66 27.45
CA SER A 123 3.63 20.91 28.83
C SER A 123 4.52 20.30 29.92
N LYS A 124 5.36 19.31 29.56
CA LYS A 124 6.34 18.70 30.48
C LYS A 124 7.71 19.41 30.48
N ALA A 125 7.90 20.46 29.68
CA ALA A 125 9.16 21.19 29.65
C ALA A 125 9.36 22.00 30.93
N LYS A 126 10.41 21.66 31.70
CA LYS A 126 10.84 22.42 32.89
C LYS A 126 11.56 23.72 32.52
N ILE A 127 12.08 23.81 31.30
CA ILE A 127 12.85 24.93 30.78
C ILE A 127 12.41 25.18 29.34
N CYS A 128 12.27 26.44 28.95
CA CYS A 128 11.96 26.82 27.57
C CYS A 128 13.14 26.50 26.64
N TYR A 129 12.87 25.75 25.56
CA TYR A 129 13.88 25.36 24.58
C TYR A 129 14.40 26.52 23.73
N ASN A 130 13.70 27.66 23.70
CA ASN A 130 14.11 28.82 22.92
C ASN A 130 14.92 29.83 23.74
N CYS A 131 14.50 30.15 24.98
CA CYS A 131 15.09 31.25 25.75
C CYS A 131 15.69 30.84 27.11
N GLY A 132 15.68 29.56 27.45
CA GLY A 132 16.23 29.05 28.71
C GLY A 132 15.42 29.42 29.96
N TYR A 133 14.22 29.98 29.81
CA TYR A 133 13.37 30.36 30.95
C TYR A 133 12.88 29.13 31.70
N LYS A 134 13.06 29.09 33.02
CA LYS A 134 12.55 28.01 33.88
C LYS A 134 11.03 28.12 34.02
N MET A 135 10.35 27.07 33.57
CA MET A 135 8.90 26.96 33.52
C MET A 135 8.41 26.23 34.77
N ASN A 136 7.73 26.95 35.66
CA ASN A 136 7.15 26.40 36.89
C ASN A 136 5.65 26.14 36.64
N PHE A 137 5.29 24.88 36.37
CA PHE A 137 3.91 24.42 36.22
C PHE A 137 3.68 23.19 37.10
#